data_AF-A0A1M5ID19-F1
#
_entry.id   AF-A0A1M5ID19-F1
#
_cell.length_a   1.000
_cell.length_b   1.000
_cell.length_c   1.000
_cell.angle_alpha   90.00
_cell.angle_beta   90.00
_cell.angle_gamma   90.00
#
_symmetry.space_group_name_H-M   'P 1'
#
loop_
_entity.id
_entity.type
_entity.pdbx_description
1 polymer ?
#
loop_
_entity_poly.entity_id
_entity_poly.type
_entity_poly.pdbx_seq_one_letter_code
_entity_poly.pdbx_strand_id
1 'polypeptide(L)'
;MKYDYAWAFQSNKDYAQVRLDDETFFIDKVGQKLDTDSIDALEWQERMDEFNVNPLVSAKEVTRIAPIIKKWTDFYKLDFTAARLISRNDSACIKCPSSPETDGVNYREFEKGVDTGKRTDVDYSPDKQWYVDLGIMYDEMDGKKYFIGWDDCQSIYLIDRKRKHQNMIMWNGSSGLAEGVFWKSNDLFVVVGYDHNCRFIKVFDIVNETISHYQIILKEDNIGGYMNKVYLKEKGIITEDDAGYDKYMNQ
;
A
#
# COMPACT_ATOMS: atom_id res chain seq x y z
N MET A 1 15.71 28.05 -24.90
CA MET A 1 16.37 26.85 -24.36
C MET A 1 15.63 25.63 -24.88
N LYS A 2 16.33 24.52 -25.13
CA LYS A 2 15.71 23.24 -25.49
C LYS A 2 15.83 22.36 -24.26
N TYR A 3 14.71 21.98 -23.66
CA TYR A 3 14.68 21.11 -22.47
C TYR A 3 14.64 19.66 -22.90
N ASP A 4 15.24 18.77 -22.12
CA ASP A 4 15.16 17.32 -22.32
C ASP A 4 13.75 16.82 -22.01
N TYR A 5 13.13 17.43 -21.01
CA TYR A 5 11.73 17.20 -20.65
C TYR A 5 11.13 18.46 -20.01
N ALA A 6 9.87 18.74 -20.29
CA ALA A 6 9.12 19.80 -19.63
C ALA A 6 7.76 19.25 -19.21
N TRP A 7 7.51 19.21 -17.91
CA TRP A 7 6.15 18.99 -17.41
C TRP A 7 5.34 20.25 -17.69
N ALA A 8 4.11 20.09 -18.18
CA ALA A 8 3.27 21.23 -18.54
C ALA A 8 3.04 22.15 -17.33
N PHE A 9 2.91 23.46 -17.59
CA PHE A 9 2.38 24.39 -16.59
C PHE A 9 1.01 23.86 -16.13
N GLN A 10 0.89 23.54 -14.84
CA GLN A 10 -0.42 23.19 -14.29
C GLN A 10 -1.32 24.42 -14.41
N SER A 11 -2.61 24.22 -14.68
CA SER A 11 -3.56 25.31 -15.00
C SER A 11 -3.70 26.36 -13.89
N ASN A 12 -3.29 26.02 -12.67
CA ASN A 12 -3.34 26.84 -11.47
C ASN A 12 -1.95 27.28 -10.97
N LYS A 13 -0.86 27.00 -11.70
CA LYS A 13 0.51 27.32 -11.29
C LYS A 13 1.19 28.23 -12.30
N ASP A 14 1.96 29.19 -11.81
CA ASP A 14 2.76 30.10 -12.63
C ASP A 14 4.18 29.58 -12.93
N TYR A 15 4.44 28.31 -12.58
CA TYR A 15 5.70 27.63 -12.80
C TYR A 15 5.52 26.24 -13.43
N ALA A 16 6.59 25.74 -14.03
CA ALA A 16 6.69 24.40 -14.59
C ALA A 16 7.99 23.73 -14.16
N GLN A 17 7.94 22.43 -13.86
CA GLN A 17 9.14 21.62 -13.65
C GLN A 17 9.74 21.24 -15.00
N VAL A 18 11.04 21.43 -15.14
CA VAL A 18 11.79 21.10 -16.36
C VAL A 18 13.04 20.31 -16.01
N ARG A 19 13.49 19.50 -16.97
CA ARG A 19 14.77 18.80 -16.92
C ARG A 19 15.69 19.31 -18.04
N LEU A 20 16.92 19.66 -17.67
CA LEU A 20 17.98 20.08 -18.59
C LEU A 20 19.32 19.54 -18.07
N ASP A 21 20.05 18.81 -18.89
CA ASP A 21 21.39 18.30 -18.57
C ASP A 21 21.41 17.50 -17.24
N ASP A 22 20.43 16.62 -17.06
CA ASP A 22 20.20 15.81 -15.85
C ASP A 22 19.82 16.57 -14.57
N GLU A 23 19.73 17.90 -14.62
CA GLU A 23 19.18 18.70 -13.52
C GLU A 23 17.67 18.87 -13.67
N THR A 24 16.94 18.74 -12.56
CA THR A 24 15.52 19.07 -12.48
C THR A 24 15.33 20.36 -11.68
N PHE A 25 14.61 21.33 -12.23
CA PHE A 25 14.33 22.61 -11.58
C PHE A 25 13.03 23.22 -12.09
N PHE A 26 12.58 24.28 -11.44
CA PHE A 26 11.37 25.00 -11.84
C PHE A 26 11.70 26.24 -12.67
N ILE A 27 10.83 26.57 -13.63
CA ILE A 27 10.87 27.82 -14.39
C ILE A 27 9.53 28.55 -14.31
N ASP A 28 9.56 29.87 -14.44
CA ASP A 28 8.35 30.68 -14.65
C ASP A 28 7.89 30.67 -16.13
N LYS A 29 6.77 31.34 -16.41
CA LYS A 29 6.21 31.47 -17.76
C LYS A 29 7.11 32.17 -18.78
N VAL A 30 8.13 32.91 -18.34
CA VAL A 30 9.11 33.56 -19.23
C VAL A 30 10.43 32.79 -19.32
N GLY A 31 10.53 31.63 -18.66
CA GLY A 31 11.65 30.70 -18.72
C GLY A 31 12.78 30.99 -17.73
N GLN A 32 12.56 31.81 -16.70
CA GLN A 32 13.55 32.05 -15.65
C GLN A 32 13.54 30.92 -14.63
N LYS A 33 14.72 30.40 -14.28
CA LYS A 33 14.90 29.39 -13.22
C LYS A 33 14.46 29.99 -11.88
N LEU A 34 13.58 29.28 -11.20
CA LEU A 34 13.06 29.62 -9.88
C LEU A 34 13.89 28.93 -8.79
N ASP A 35 13.76 29.43 -7.57
CA ASP A 35 14.31 28.79 -6.39
C ASP A 35 13.52 27.51 -6.05
N THR A 36 14.10 26.36 -6.38
CA THR A 36 13.46 25.04 -6.21
C THR A 36 13.02 24.80 -4.76
N ASP A 37 13.85 25.15 -3.78
CA ASP A 37 13.55 24.90 -2.37
C ASP A 37 12.29 25.65 -1.91
N SER A 38 12.13 26.90 -2.38
CA SER A 38 10.94 27.70 -2.09
C SER A 38 9.68 27.11 -2.76
N ILE A 39 9.80 26.63 -4.00
CA ILE A 39 8.67 25.99 -4.71
C ILE A 39 8.27 24.69 -4.02
N ASP A 40 9.23 23.82 -3.69
CA ASP A 40 8.97 22.57 -2.98
C ASP A 40 8.32 22.82 -1.60
N ALA A 41 8.75 23.86 -0.89
CA ALA A 41 8.13 24.26 0.38
C ALA A 41 6.68 24.74 0.21
N LEU A 42 6.39 25.49 -0.87
CA LEU A 42 5.03 25.93 -1.19
C LEU A 42 4.14 24.74 -1.57
N GLU A 43 4.60 23.87 -2.47
CA GLU A 43 3.84 22.66 -2.85
C GLU A 43 3.58 21.75 -1.65
N TRP A 44 4.56 21.61 -0.76
CA TRP A 44 4.38 20.85 0.48
C TRP A 44 3.34 21.49 1.39
N GLN A 45 3.36 22.81 1.56
CA GLN A 45 2.38 23.51 2.38
C GLN A 45 0.97 23.39 1.81
N GLU A 46 0.80 23.58 0.49
CA GLU A 46 -0.49 23.39 -0.19
C GLU A 46 -1.04 21.97 0.03
N ARG A 47 -0.19 20.96 -0.17
CA ARG A 47 -0.56 19.56 0.08
C ARG A 47 -0.95 19.32 1.53
N MET A 48 -0.23 19.90 2.49
CA MET A 48 -0.56 19.80 3.91
C MET A 48 -1.90 20.46 4.23
N ASP A 49 -2.20 21.61 3.63
CA ASP A 49 -3.45 22.33 3.83
C ASP A 49 -4.64 21.51 3.30
N GLU A 50 -4.52 20.95 2.10
CA GLU A 50 -5.50 20.02 1.52
C GLU A 50 -5.69 18.78 2.41
N PHE A 51 -4.59 18.19 2.87
CA PHE A 51 -4.62 17.01 3.73
C PHE A 51 -5.28 17.30 5.09
N ASN A 52 -5.01 18.48 5.66
CA ASN A 52 -5.48 18.88 6.98
C ASN A 52 -6.98 19.21 7.05
N VAL A 53 -7.64 19.39 5.89
CA VAL A 53 -9.12 19.47 5.81
C VAL A 53 -9.78 18.18 6.30
N ASN A 54 -9.11 17.03 6.12
CA ASN A 54 -9.64 15.75 6.58
C ASN A 54 -9.67 15.68 8.12
N PRO A 55 -10.69 15.06 8.74
CA PRO A 55 -10.73 14.96 10.18
C PRO A 55 -9.63 14.03 10.71
N LEU A 56 -9.06 14.36 11.87
CA LEU A 56 -8.18 13.46 12.59
C LEU A 56 -8.91 12.17 12.98
N VAL A 57 -8.15 11.08 13.09
CA VAL A 57 -8.66 9.82 13.61
C VAL A 57 -9.22 10.02 15.03
N SER A 58 -10.39 9.46 15.29
CA SER A 58 -11.02 9.59 16.60
C SER A 58 -10.26 8.81 17.68
N ALA A 59 -10.31 9.27 18.93
CA ALA A 59 -9.71 8.55 20.06
C ALA A 59 -10.21 7.10 20.19
N LYS A 60 -11.50 6.86 19.89
CA LYS A 60 -12.09 5.52 19.85
C LYS A 60 -11.39 4.63 18.81
N GLU A 61 -11.14 5.16 17.63
CA GLU A 61 -10.43 4.45 16.57
C GLU A 61 -8.96 4.22 16.91
N VAL A 62 -8.28 5.19 17.51
CA VAL A 62 -6.91 5.01 18.02
C VAL A 62 -6.84 3.84 19.00
N THR A 63 -7.70 3.81 20.03
CA THR A 63 -7.75 2.70 20.99
C THR A 63 -8.06 1.37 20.31
N ARG A 64 -8.92 1.40 19.27
CA ARG A 64 -9.34 0.20 18.55
C ARG A 64 -8.23 -0.37 17.67
N ILE A 65 -7.44 0.48 17.01
CA ILE A 65 -6.56 0.12 15.88
C ILE A 65 -5.07 0.21 16.19
N ALA A 66 -4.62 1.23 16.93
CA ALA A 66 -3.19 1.44 17.19
C ALA A 66 -2.46 0.20 17.75
N PRO A 67 -3.04 -0.57 18.70
CA PRO A 67 -2.38 -1.78 19.19
C PRO A 67 -2.19 -2.87 18.13
N ILE A 68 -3.08 -2.94 17.12
CA ILE A 68 -3.08 -3.97 16.09
C ILE A 68 -1.92 -3.75 15.12
N ILE A 69 -1.73 -2.51 14.67
CA ILE A 69 -0.71 -2.13 13.69
C ILE A 69 0.59 -1.67 14.32
N LYS A 70 0.74 -1.80 15.64
CA LYS A 70 1.86 -1.24 16.42
C LYS A 70 3.22 -1.63 15.83
N LYS A 71 3.35 -2.87 15.38
CA LYS A 71 4.59 -3.38 14.79
C LYS A 71 5.02 -2.61 13.52
N TRP A 72 4.06 -2.24 12.68
CA TRP A 72 4.31 -1.45 11.48
C TRP A 72 4.53 0.03 11.81
N THR A 73 3.74 0.59 12.73
CA THR A 73 3.94 1.98 13.16
C THR A 73 5.27 2.18 13.90
N ASP A 74 5.70 1.22 14.73
CA ASP A 74 7.00 1.27 15.41
C ASP A 74 8.16 1.25 14.41
N PHE A 75 8.06 0.41 13.37
CA PHE A 75 9.07 0.30 12.33
C PHE A 75 9.31 1.64 11.61
N TYR A 76 8.23 2.34 11.25
CA TYR A 76 8.29 3.65 10.59
C TYR A 76 8.31 4.84 11.56
N LYS A 77 8.29 4.59 12.88
CA LYS A 77 8.16 5.62 13.93
C LYS A 77 6.95 6.55 13.73
N LEU A 78 5.83 5.97 13.31
CA LEU A 78 4.58 6.68 13.05
C LEU A 78 3.74 6.80 14.32
N ASP A 79 3.07 7.93 14.46
CA ASP A 79 2.02 8.13 15.45
C ASP A 79 0.65 8.03 14.77
N PHE A 80 -0.12 6.98 15.08
CA PHE A 80 -1.45 6.81 14.50
C PHE A 80 -2.42 7.92 14.94
N THR A 81 -2.19 8.61 16.05
CA THR A 81 -3.04 9.74 16.46
C THR A 81 -2.97 10.92 15.50
N ALA A 82 -1.90 11.02 14.71
CA ALA A 82 -1.74 12.02 13.65
C ALA A 82 -2.45 11.63 12.34
N ALA A 83 -3.00 10.41 12.24
CA ALA A 83 -3.66 9.95 11.04
C ALA A 83 -4.96 10.73 10.77
N ARG A 84 -5.26 10.93 9.49
CA ARG A 84 -6.46 11.61 9.01
C ARG A 84 -7.37 10.60 8.33
N LEU A 85 -8.68 10.68 8.57
CA LEU A 85 -9.68 9.87 7.88
C LEU A 85 -9.91 10.44 6.48
N ILE A 86 -9.49 9.70 5.46
CA ILE A 86 -9.61 10.10 4.05
C ILE A 86 -10.96 9.70 3.48
N SER A 87 -11.42 8.49 3.78
CA SER A 87 -12.73 8.03 3.35
C SER A 87 -13.27 6.93 4.25
N ARG A 88 -14.59 6.81 4.25
CA ARG A 88 -15.32 5.74 4.92
C ARG A 88 -16.43 5.26 4.00
N ASN A 89 -16.44 3.96 3.74
CA ASN A 89 -17.52 3.28 3.03
C ASN A 89 -18.27 2.41 4.01
N ASP A 90 -19.52 2.76 4.32
CA ASP A 90 -20.40 2.04 5.25
C ASP A 90 -21.24 0.92 4.56
N SER A 91 -21.01 0.70 3.28
CA SER A 91 -21.66 -0.34 2.46
C SER A 91 -20.65 -1.00 1.53
N ALA A 92 -19.44 -1.24 2.05
CA ALA A 92 -18.41 -1.95 1.32
C ALA A 92 -18.85 -3.40 1.16
N CYS A 93 -19.07 -3.84 -0.08
CA CYS A 93 -19.48 -5.20 -0.43
C CYS A 93 -18.33 -6.22 -0.16
N ILE A 94 -17.81 -6.30 1.08
CA ILE A 94 -16.59 -7.04 1.44
C ILE A 94 -16.79 -8.54 1.27
N LYS A 95 -18.02 -9.05 1.42
CA LYS A 95 -18.33 -10.48 1.22
C LYS A 95 -18.90 -10.77 -0.16
N CYS A 96 -19.00 -9.77 -1.03
CA CYS A 96 -19.55 -9.97 -2.36
C CYS A 96 -18.51 -10.68 -3.21
N PRO A 97 -18.86 -11.82 -3.83
CA PRO A 97 -17.90 -12.55 -4.64
C PRO A 97 -17.50 -11.67 -5.82
N SER A 98 -16.20 -11.66 -6.12
CA SER A 98 -15.69 -11.13 -7.38
C SER A 98 -16.40 -11.79 -8.56
N SER A 99 -16.57 -11.03 -9.64
CA SER A 99 -16.99 -11.55 -10.93
C SER A 99 -16.14 -10.95 -12.07
N PRO A 100 -16.11 -11.56 -13.26
CA PRO A 100 -15.47 -10.96 -14.42
C PRO A 100 -15.98 -9.54 -14.72
N GLU A 101 -17.25 -9.26 -14.42
CA GLU A 101 -17.87 -7.95 -14.61
C GLU A 101 -17.42 -6.91 -13.57
N THR A 102 -17.11 -7.32 -12.34
CA THR A 102 -16.66 -6.40 -11.28
C THR A 102 -15.15 -6.18 -11.29
N ASP A 103 -14.38 -7.23 -11.58
CA ASP A 103 -12.93 -7.25 -11.37
C ASP A 103 -12.14 -7.26 -12.69
N GLY A 104 -12.84 -7.43 -13.82
CA GLY A 104 -12.26 -7.34 -15.16
C GLY A 104 -11.08 -8.28 -15.35
N VAL A 105 -9.96 -7.73 -15.79
CA VAL A 105 -8.71 -8.48 -16.05
C VAL A 105 -8.07 -9.05 -14.78
N ASN A 106 -8.42 -8.51 -13.61
CA ASN A 106 -7.92 -8.99 -12.31
C ASN A 106 -8.83 -10.09 -11.75
N TYR A 107 -9.89 -10.48 -12.45
CA TYR A 107 -10.74 -11.57 -11.98
C TYR A 107 -9.97 -12.90 -11.98
N ARG A 108 -10.02 -13.59 -10.83
CA ARG A 108 -9.59 -14.97 -10.67
C ARG A 108 -10.75 -15.77 -10.07
N GLU A 109 -10.89 -17.03 -10.44
CA GLU A 109 -11.83 -17.95 -9.78
C GLU A 109 -11.22 -18.56 -8.51
N PHE A 110 -12.07 -18.93 -7.54
CA PHE A 110 -11.61 -19.71 -6.40
C PHE A 110 -11.09 -21.07 -6.89
N GLU A 111 -9.82 -21.33 -6.63
CA GLU A 111 -9.14 -22.53 -7.06
C GLU A 111 -8.92 -23.45 -5.87
N LYS A 112 -9.65 -24.56 -5.80
CA LYS A 112 -9.60 -25.47 -4.64
C LYS A 112 -8.17 -25.89 -4.27
N GLY A 113 -7.32 -26.22 -5.24
CA GLY A 113 -5.94 -26.65 -4.99
C GLY A 113 -5.10 -25.60 -4.28
N VAL A 114 -5.23 -24.34 -4.70
CA VAL A 114 -4.46 -23.21 -4.19
C VAL A 114 -5.09 -22.62 -2.93
N ASP A 115 -6.39 -22.39 -2.94
CA ASP A 115 -7.09 -21.59 -1.92
C ASP A 115 -7.55 -22.39 -0.71
N THR A 116 -7.68 -23.72 -0.84
CA THR A 116 -7.89 -24.60 0.33
C THR A 116 -6.59 -25.10 0.94
N GLY A 117 -5.49 -25.06 0.17
CA GLY A 117 -4.15 -25.41 0.61
C GLY A 117 -3.67 -24.54 1.77
N LYS A 118 -2.74 -25.09 2.56
CA LYS A 118 -2.06 -24.31 3.61
C LYS A 118 -0.97 -23.47 2.94
N ARG A 119 -1.30 -22.21 2.65
CA ARG A 119 -0.36 -21.19 2.20
C ARG A 119 0.43 -20.66 3.39
N THR A 120 1.68 -20.26 3.17
CA THR A 120 2.56 -19.70 4.21
C THR A 120 2.88 -18.24 4.00
N ASP A 121 2.50 -17.73 2.83
CA ASP A 121 2.76 -16.43 2.23
C ASP A 121 1.58 -15.44 2.41
N VAL A 122 0.50 -15.88 3.06
CA VAL A 122 -0.73 -15.10 3.29
C VAL A 122 -1.01 -14.89 4.78
N ASP A 123 -1.94 -13.99 5.10
CA ASP A 123 -2.38 -13.72 6.47
C ASP A 123 -3.77 -14.26 6.74
N TYR A 124 -3.85 -15.27 7.59
CA TYR A 124 -5.10 -15.90 7.99
C TYR A 124 -5.79 -15.15 9.13
N SER A 125 -7.12 -15.15 9.11
CA SER A 125 -7.92 -14.91 10.32
C SER A 125 -7.56 -15.92 11.41
N PRO A 126 -7.82 -15.61 12.70
CA PRO A 126 -7.56 -16.53 13.81
C PRO A 126 -8.12 -17.95 13.62
N ASP A 127 -9.35 -18.08 13.10
CA ASP A 127 -9.98 -19.37 12.79
C ASP A 127 -9.57 -19.97 11.44
N LYS A 128 -8.80 -19.23 10.64
CA LYS A 128 -8.35 -19.56 9.29
C LYS A 128 -9.49 -19.79 8.29
N GLN A 129 -10.69 -19.28 8.58
CA GLN A 129 -11.78 -19.23 7.60
C GLN A 129 -11.41 -18.25 6.48
N TRP A 130 -10.82 -17.13 6.84
CA TRP A 130 -10.41 -16.08 5.92
C TRP A 130 -8.89 -16.06 5.78
N TYR A 131 -8.43 -15.57 4.63
CA TYR A 131 -7.10 -15.02 4.53
C TYR A 131 -7.07 -13.85 3.56
N VAL A 132 -6.08 -12.96 3.75
CA VAL A 132 -5.78 -11.88 2.81
C VAL A 132 -4.54 -12.25 2.02
N ASP A 133 -4.62 -12.12 0.70
CA ASP A 133 -3.50 -12.27 -0.23
C ASP A 133 -3.03 -10.90 -0.69
N LEU A 134 -1.74 -10.62 -0.49
CA LEU A 134 -1.08 -9.40 -0.92
C LEU A 134 -0.51 -9.50 -2.35
N GLY A 135 -0.65 -10.63 -3.04
CA GLY A 135 -0.16 -10.79 -4.41
C GLY A 135 1.37 -10.83 -4.50
N ILE A 136 2.02 -11.46 -3.51
CA ILE A 136 3.49 -11.60 -3.47
C ILE A 136 3.93 -12.67 -4.46
N MET A 137 4.97 -12.39 -5.24
CA MET A 137 5.55 -13.31 -6.20
C MET A 137 6.87 -13.86 -5.68
N TYR A 138 7.05 -15.18 -5.77
CA TYR A 138 8.29 -15.86 -5.42
C TYR A 138 8.50 -17.10 -6.29
N ASP A 139 9.77 -17.46 -6.47
CA ASP A 139 10.18 -18.74 -7.02
C ASP A 139 10.48 -19.73 -5.90
N GLU A 140 10.13 -21.00 -6.11
CA GLU A 140 10.50 -22.09 -5.22
C GLU A 140 11.67 -22.89 -5.78
N MET A 141 12.80 -22.90 -5.07
CA MET A 141 14.00 -23.66 -5.41
C MET A 141 14.54 -24.36 -4.17
N ASP A 142 14.83 -25.66 -4.27
CA ASP A 142 15.31 -26.51 -3.17
C ASP A 142 14.47 -26.39 -1.87
N GLY A 143 13.15 -26.24 -2.03
CA GLY A 143 12.21 -26.08 -0.91
C GLY A 143 12.27 -24.73 -0.20
N LYS A 144 12.92 -23.73 -0.81
CA LYS A 144 12.99 -22.34 -0.33
C LYS A 144 12.26 -21.41 -1.28
N LYS A 145 11.66 -20.35 -0.73
CA LYS A 145 10.96 -19.31 -1.47
C LYS A 145 11.87 -18.11 -1.64
N TYR A 146 12.10 -17.69 -2.88
CA TYR A 146 12.91 -16.53 -3.23
C TYR A 146 11.99 -15.47 -3.80
N PHE A 147 11.97 -14.31 -3.18
CA PHE A 147 11.14 -13.20 -3.62
C PHE A 147 11.58 -12.70 -4.99
N ILE A 148 10.65 -12.62 -5.94
CA ILE A 148 10.93 -12.12 -7.30
C ILE A 148 10.18 -10.82 -7.61
N GLY A 149 9.33 -10.37 -6.70
CA GLY A 149 8.64 -9.09 -6.80
C GLY A 149 7.17 -9.17 -6.40
N TRP A 150 6.42 -8.20 -6.91
CA TRP A 150 4.99 -8.04 -6.73
C TRP A 150 4.39 -7.46 -8.01
N ASP A 151 3.06 -7.53 -8.10
CA ASP A 151 2.31 -6.91 -9.19
C ASP A 151 2.42 -5.38 -9.08
N ASP A 152 2.85 -4.72 -10.15
CA ASP A 152 3.01 -3.27 -10.21
C ASP A 152 1.68 -2.54 -9.96
N CYS A 153 0.55 -3.20 -10.19
CA CYS A 153 -0.79 -2.75 -9.85
C CYS A 153 -1.46 -3.70 -8.84
N GLN A 154 -0.82 -3.86 -7.67
CA GLN A 154 -1.16 -4.81 -6.63
C GLN A 154 -2.68 -4.90 -6.32
N SER A 155 -3.27 -6.04 -6.67
CA SER A 155 -4.63 -6.43 -6.34
C SER A 155 -4.65 -7.26 -5.05
N ILE A 156 -5.43 -6.83 -4.07
CA ILE A 156 -5.50 -7.45 -2.74
C ILE A 156 -6.82 -8.18 -2.60
N TYR A 157 -6.74 -9.46 -2.29
CA TYR A 157 -7.92 -10.32 -2.19
C TYR A 157 -8.18 -10.73 -0.76
N LEU A 158 -9.45 -10.76 -0.38
CA LEU A 158 -9.97 -11.49 0.76
C LEU A 158 -10.57 -12.81 0.27
N ILE A 159 -10.08 -13.93 0.79
CA ILE A 159 -10.53 -15.26 0.39
C ILE A 159 -11.36 -15.88 1.50
N ASP A 160 -12.57 -16.33 1.16
CA ASP A 160 -13.46 -17.09 2.04
C ASP A 160 -13.31 -18.60 1.77
N ARG A 161 -12.62 -19.30 2.66
CA ARG A 161 -12.39 -20.75 2.49
C ARG A 161 -13.65 -21.58 2.74
N LYS A 162 -14.64 -21.03 3.46
CA LYS A 162 -15.89 -21.72 3.79
C LYS A 162 -16.87 -21.63 2.63
N ARG A 163 -17.07 -20.43 2.09
CA ARG A 163 -17.97 -20.19 0.94
C ARG A 163 -17.30 -20.38 -0.42
N LYS A 164 -15.97 -20.53 -0.46
CA LYS A 164 -15.17 -20.81 -1.66
C LYS A 164 -15.30 -19.71 -2.72
N HIS A 165 -15.11 -18.47 -2.30
CA HIS A 165 -15.04 -17.31 -3.20
C HIS A 165 -13.92 -16.39 -2.74
N GLN A 166 -13.46 -15.54 -3.64
CA GLN A 166 -12.53 -14.46 -3.36
C GLN A 166 -13.19 -13.13 -3.72
N ASN A 167 -12.73 -12.07 -3.07
CA ASN A 167 -13.15 -10.71 -3.32
C ASN A 167 -11.94 -9.79 -3.38
N MET A 168 -11.79 -9.02 -4.46
CA MET A 168 -10.80 -7.95 -4.52
C MET A 168 -11.25 -6.80 -3.62
N ILE A 169 -10.58 -6.63 -2.48
CA ILE A 169 -10.94 -5.63 -1.47
C ILE A 169 -10.17 -4.33 -1.62
N MET A 170 -9.07 -4.34 -2.39
CA MET A 170 -8.25 -3.17 -2.65
C MET A 170 -7.43 -3.34 -3.94
N TRP A 171 -7.26 -2.24 -4.66
CA TRP A 171 -6.33 -2.08 -5.77
C TRP A 171 -5.48 -0.84 -5.48
N ASN A 172 -4.16 -0.98 -5.47
CA ASN A 172 -3.25 0.12 -5.12
C ASN A 172 -2.70 0.88 -6.34
N GLY A 173 -2.77 0.30 -7.55
CA GLY A 173 -2.16 0.88 -8.74
C GLY A 173 -0.64 1.01 -8.65
N SER A 174 -0.03 1.69 -9.61
CA SER A 174 1.43 1.78 -9.77
C SER A 174 2.16 2.64 -8.74
N SER A 175 1.44 3.36 -7.89
CA SER A 175 2.01 4.32 -6.93
C SER A 175 2.00 3.83 -5.48
N GLY A 176 1.36 2.70 -5.21
CA GLY A 176 1.13 2.22 -3.85
C GLY A 176 1.42 0.75 -3.66
N LEU A 177 1.76 0.38 -2.42
CA LEU A 177 2.06 -0.98 -2.02
C LEU A 177 1.47 -1.26 -0.64
N ALA A 178 0.72 -2.35 -0.52
CA ALA A 178 0.35 -2.96 0.75
C ALA A 178 1.51 -3.81 1.25
N GLU A 179 1.91 -3.57 2.50
CA GLU A 179 3.10 -4.14 3.11
C GLU A 179 2.80 -5.15 4.20
N GLY A 180 1.56 -5.20 4.69
CA GLY A 180 1.19 -6.14 5.74
C GLY A 180 -0.29 -6.12 6.09
N VAL A 181 -0.72 -7.23 6.68
CA VAL A 181 -2.09 -7.45 7.16
C VAL A 181 -2.05 -7.80 8.65
N PHE A 182 -2.91 -7.16 9.43
CA PHE A 182 -3.01 -7.38 10.87
C PHE A 182 -4.44 -7.72 11.25
N TRP A 183 -4.67 -8.96 11.67
CA TRP A 183 -5.96 -9.43 12.15
C TRP A 183 -6.14 -9.12 13.64
N LYS A 184 -7.30 -8.57 14.01
CA LYS A 184 -7.73 -8.44 15.42
C LYS A 184 -8.60 -9.61 15.85
N SER A 185 -9.49 -10.02 14.98
CA SER A 185 -10.50 -11.07 15.17
C SER A 185 -10.81 -11.71 13.82
N ASN A 186 -11.75 -12.65 13.74
CA ASN A 186 -12.17 -13.21 12.45
C ASN A 186 -12.93 -12.22 11.55
N ASP A 187 -13.34 -11.09 12.12
CA ASP A 187 -14.24 -10.13 11.47
C ASP A 187 -13.60 -8.76 11.23
N LEU A 188 -12.40 -8.54 11.77
CA LEU A 188 -11.72 -7.26 11.70
C LEU A 188 -10.23 -7.44 11.40
N PHE A 189 -9.79 -6.81 10.34
CA PHE A 189 -8.38 -6.72 9.98
C PHE A 189 -8.01 -5.34 9.45
N VAL A 190 -6.71 -5.09 9.38
CA VAL A 190 -6.13 -3.86 8.89
C VAL A 190 -5.09 -4.19 7.84
N VAL A 191 -5.17 -3.54 6.67
CA VAL A 191 -4.12 -3.56 5.66
C VAL A 191 -3.38 -2.23 5.72
N VAL A 192 -2.06 -2.28 5.78
CA VAL A 192 -1.20 -1.09 5.86
C VAL A 192 -0.22 -1.07 4.69
N GLY A 193 0.27 0.13 4.37
CA GLY A 193 1.24 0.30 3.30
C GLY A 193 1.49 1.76 2.98
N TYR A 194 1.91 2.04 1.76
CA TYR A 194 2.15 3.39 1.29
C TYR A 194 1.52 3.65 -0.08
N ASP A 195 1.26 4.92 -0.35
CA ASP A 195 0.89 5.46 -1.66
C ASP A 195 1.60 6.81 -1.81
N HIS A 196 2.62 6.85 -2.67
CA HIS A 196 3.58 7.96 -2.73
C HIS A 196 4.11 8.33 -1.32
N ASN A 197 3.97 9.60 -0.93
CA ASN A 197 4.44 10.15 0.34
C ASN A 197 3.44 9.92 1.50
N CYS A 198 2.41 9.11 1.30
CA CYS A 198 1.42 8.79 2.32
C CYS A 198 1.61 7.36 2.82
N ARG A 199 1.50 7.17 4.13
CA ARG A 199 1.35 5.87 4.77
C ARG A 199 -0.13 5.63 4.99
N PHE A 200 -0.69 4.61 4.33
CA PHE A 200 -2.10 4.29 4.43
C PHE A 200 -2.37 3.21 5.47
N ILE A 201 -3.54 3.31 6.09
CA ILE A 201 -4.10 2.33 7.01
C ILE A 201 -5.56 2.11 6.58
N LYS A 202 -5.88 0.95 6.02
CA LYS A 202 -7.26 0.56 5.67
C LYS A 202 -7.78 -0.48 6.65
N VAL A 203 -8.86 -0.12 7.34
CA VAL A 203 -9.52 -0.98 8.33
C VAL A 203 -10.75 -1.60 7.68
N PHE A 204 -10.83 -2.93 7.71
CA PHE A 204 -11.91 -3.71 7.13
C PHE A 204 -12.69 -4.40 8.24
N ASP A 205 -13.98 -4.06 8.34
CA ASP A 205 -14.94 -4.72 9.24
C ASP A 205 -15.89 -5.58 8.39
N ILE A 206 -15.70 -6.89 8.41
CA ILE A 206 -16.42 -7.88 7.59
C ILE A 206 -17.89 -8.01 8.03
N VAL A 207 -18.17 -7.85 9.32
CA VAL A 207 -19.52 -7.99 9.87
C VAL A 207 -20.36 -6.82 9.45
N ASN A 208 -19.86 -5.60 9.66
CA ASN A 208 -20.58 -4.38 9.34
C ASN A 208 -20.41 -3.96 7.87
N GLU A 209 -19.56 -4.65 7.11
CA GLU A 209 -19.28 -4.32 5.71
C GLU A 209 -18.82 -2.87 5.54
N THR A 210 -17.88 -2.47 6.41
CA THR A 210 -17.32 -1.13 6.40
C THR A 210 -15.83 -1.13 6.12
N ILE A 211 -15.39 -0.15 5.32
CA ILE A 211 -13.98 0.14 5.07
C ILE A 211 -13.71 1.57 5.51
N SER A 212 -12.74 1.75 6.40
CA SER A 212 -12.23 3.07 6.77
C SER A 212 -10.80 3.22 6.29
N HIS A 213 -10.52 4.29 5.54
CA HIS A 213 -9.20 4.59 5.00
C HIS A 213 -8.62 5.80 5.71
N TYR A 214 -7.48 5.59 6.37
CA TYR A 214 -6.69 6.63 7.00
C TYR A 214 -5.36 6.79 6.30
N GLN A 215 -4.81 7.99 6.37
CA GLN A 215 -3.45 8.27 5.92
C GLN A 215 -2.68 9.08 6.94
N ILE A 216 -1.36 8.91 6.92
CA ILE A 216 -0.37 9.79 7.55
C ILE A 216 0.52 10.28 6.41
N ILE A 217 0.61 11.59 6.23
CA ILE A 217 1.47 12.20 5.22
C ILE A 217 2.88 12.41 5.79
N LEU A 218 3.90 12.11 4.98
CA LEU A 218 5.30 12.28 5.33
C LEU A 218 5.97 13.25 4.35
N LYS A 219 6.87 14.11 4.86
CA LYS A 219 7.60 15.07 4.02
C LYS A 219 8.62 14.37 3.13
N GLU A 220 9.27 13.35 3.67
CA GLU A 220 10.26 12.53 2.98
C GLU A 220 9.82 11.07 3.09
N ASP A 221 10.07 10.31 2.02
CA ASP A 221 9.82 8.88 2.06
C ASP A 221 10.83 8.22 3.01
N ASN A 222 10.33 7.53 4.03
CA ASN A 222 11.19 6.71 4.88
C ASN A 222 11.55 5.45 4.10
N ILE A 223 12.69 5.50 3.41
CA ILE A 223 13.26 4.41 2.62
C ILE A 223 13.50 3.19 3.51
N GLY A 224 12.88 2.08 3.14
CA GLY A 224 12.97 0.79 3.81
C GLY A 224 11.60 0.16 3.91
N GLY A 225 11.25 -0.72 2.97
CA GLY A 225 9.97 -1.41 2.95
C GLY A 225 9.81 -2.32 4.15
N TYR A 226 8.76 -2.12 4.95
CA TYR A 226 8.36 -3.05 6.01
C TYR A 226 8.16 -4.45 5.43
N MET A 227 7.64 -4.49 4.19
CA MET A 227 7.50 -5.70 3.39
C MET A 227 8.80 -6.53 3.37
N ASN A 228 9.89 -5.96 2.85
CA ASN A 228 11.16 -6.67 2.67
C ASN A 228 11.86 -6.97 4.00
N LYS A 229 11.88 -6.01 4.92
CA LYS A 229 12.68 -6.12 6.15
C LYS A 229 12.01 -6.95 7.24
N VAL A 230 10.69 -7.06 7.22
CA VAL A 230 9.92 -7.69 8.31
C VAL A 230 8.95 -8.73 7.76
N TYR A 231 8.01 -8.33 6.91
CA TYR A 231 6.90 -9.18 6.51
C TYR A 231 7.38 -10.45 5.76
N LEU A 232 8.17 -10.30 4.70
CA LEU A 232 8.65 -11.42 3.88
C LEU A 232 9.47 -12.42 4.71
N LYS A 233 10.30 -11.90 5.63
CA LYS A 233 11.10 -12.73 6.54
C LYS A 233 10.24 -13.58 7.46
N GLU A 234 9.14 -13.04 7.97
CA GLU A 234 8.19 -13.79 8.80
C GLU A 234 7.42 -14.85 8.02
N LYS A 235 7.25 -14.66 6.72
CA LYS A 235 6.69 -15.67 5.80
C LYS A 235 7.72 -16.70 5.34
N GLY A 236 8.98 -16.57 5.76
CA GLY A 236 10.08 -17.43 5.35
C GLY A 236 10.48 -17.26 3.89
N ILE A 237 10.19 -16.09 3.31
CA ILE A 237 10.55 -15.73 1.94
C ILE A 237 11.91 -15.00 1.99
N ILE A 238 12.85 -15.50 1.19
CA ILE A 238 14.22 -15.00 1.09
C ILE A 238 14.23 -13.80 0.15
N THR A 239 14.86 -12.71 0.59
CA THR A 239 14.97 -11.44 -0.14
C THR A 239 16.42 -11.15 -0.55
N GLU A 240 16.63 -10.13 -1.37
CA GLU A 240 17.97 -9.67 -1.78
C GLU A 240 18.91 -9.33 -0.61
N ASP A 241 18.35 -8.96 0.54
CA ASP A 241 19.08 -8.66 1.76
C ASP A 241 19.56 -9.92 2.52
N ASP A 242 19.17 -11.13 2.08
CA ASP A 242 19.43 -12.38 2.80
C ASP A 242 20.57 -13.20 2.17
N ALA A 243 21.42 -13.76 3.04
CA ALA A 243 22.53 -14.62 2.62
C ALA A 243 22.01 -15.85 1.84
N GLY A 244 22.32 -15.90 0.55
CA GLY A 244 21.89 -16.98 -0.35
C GLY A 244 20.97 -16.55 -1.49
N TYR A 245 20.51 -15.28 -1.51
CA TYR A 245 19.83 -14.73 -2.68
C TYR A 245 20.75 -14.64 -3.90
N ASP A 246 22.03 -14.32 -3.71
CA ASP A 246 23.02 -14.34 -4.80
C ASP A 246 23.16 -15.72 -5.47
N LYS A 247 22.89 -16.81 -4.73
CA LYS A 247 22.92 -18.17 -5.31
C LYS A 247 21.75 -18.41 -6.26
N TYR A 248 20.65 -17.71 -6.08
CA TYR A 248 19.51 -17.71 -7.00
C TYR A 248 19.86 -16.90 -8.27
N MET A 249 20.38 -15.68 -8.11
CA MET A 249 20.68 -14.78 -9.25
C MET A 249 21.80 -15.28 -10.17
N ASN A 250 22.67 -16.17 -9.70
CA ASN A 250 23.84 -16.67 -10.44
C ASN A 250 23.65 -18.08 -11.03
N GLN A 251 22.42 -18.60 -11.10
CA GLN A 251 22.07 -19.86 -11.77
C GLN A 251 21.45 -19.59 -13.14
#